data_AF-A0A350PUT0-F1
#
_entry.id   AF-A0A350PUT0-F1
#
_cell.length_a   1.000
_cell.length_b   1.000
_cell.length_c   1.000
_cell.angle_alpha   90.00
_cell.angle_beta   90.00
_cell.angle_gamma   90.00
#
_symmetry.space_group_name_H-M   'P 1'
#
loop_
_entity.id
_entity.type
_entity.pdbx_description
1 polymer ?
#
loop_
_entity_poly.entity_id
_entity_poly.type
_entity_poly.pdbx_seq_one_letter_code
_entity_poly.pdbx_strand_id
1 'polypeptide(L)'
;MPARRVLKLSVLIFIIIACLSASLPVVYSLAGSASLDRWPGQPPLLPLAMADPPLAGDQLAWSPGKLFQPVLATTDLALANDWPIWLLRPDSGLRLALLAGQAAEGAAEGVAKSAAETAADFVAGAPDSLAMVLAGNQIVAFYGKPGAAGMGILGRYSQAELAPLLAGWAAQYDALNGALGVVPAFYIIFGTCWPEGEIGYTSRAAIEDYIAFAAERGWLVIVDHQIGRYSVEAAMASLLPFLRFPNVHLALDPEWRTTQPMREIGSISAAEFNQAQALMQAYLVEHQLPGVRLLLVHQFHPRMLTDTAQVVAAQDRVVPVHIADGIGNPDLKRYSYGKNAVFTNLPYKGFKLFFESRIAGARWDIPLMTPAEVLALQPMPLVIMYQ
;
A
#
# COMPACT_ATOMS: atom_id res chain seq x y z
N MET A 1 -60.08 18.70 -44.32
CA MET A 1 -58.93 18.49 -45.23
C MET A 1 -58.08 17.33 -44.69
N PRO A 2 -57.47 16.49 -45.55
CA PRO A 2 -57.44 15.03 -45.35
C PRO A 2 -56.07 14.41 -44.99
N ALA A 3 -56.13 13.09 -44.69
CA ALA A 3 -55.11 12.01 -44.81
C ALA A 3 -53.97 11.95 -43.77
N ARG A 4 -53.86 10.91 -42.90
CA ARG A 4 -53.32 9.52 -43.12
C ARG A 4 -51.89 9.54 -43.71
N ARG A 5 -50.83 8.85 -43.23
CA ARG A 5 -50.62 7.64 -42.42
C ARG A 5 -49.12 7.55 -41.99
N VAL A 6 -48.84 7.01 -40.80
CA VAL A 6 -47.91 5.89 -40.44
C VAL A 6 -46.52 5.76 -41.11
N LEU A 7 -45.41 5.70 -40.34
CA LEU A 7 -44.51 4.52 -40.17
C LEU A 7 -43.38 4.76 -39.12
N LYS A 8 -43.07 3.70 -38.34
CA LYS A 8 -41.91 3.56 -37.43
C LYS A 8 -40.60 3.39 -38.23
N LEU A 9 -39.45 3.83 -37.70
CA LEU A 9 -38.25 2.96 -37.56
C LEU A 9 -37.12 3.63 -36.76
N SER A 10 -36.50 2.81 -35.91
CA SER A 10 -35.27 3.03 -35.15
C SER A 10 -34.05 3.28 -36.06
N VAL A 11 -33.08 4.08 -35.60
CA VAL A 11 -31.71 4.08 -36.17
C VAL A 11 -30.69 4.06 -35.04
N LEU A 12 -29.94 2.96 -35.05
CA LEU A 12 -28.77 2.62 -34.25
C LEU A 12 -27.51 3.16 -34.93
N ILE A 13 -26.54 3.52 -34.09
CA ILE A 13 -25.16 3.89 -34.37
C ILE A 13 -24.42 2.81 -35.20
N PHE A 14 -23.71 3.21 -36.25
CA PHE A 14 -22.46 2.60 -36.74
C PHE A 14 -21.71 3.62 -37.63
N ILE A 15 -20.52 4.05 -37.20
CA ILE A 15 -19.56 4.76 -38.06
C ILE A 15 -18.48 3.74 -38.45
N ILE A 16 -18.40 3.48 -39.75
CA ILE A 16 -17.34 2.72 -40.43
C ILE A 16 -16.40 3.76 -41.06
N ILE A 17 -15.10 3.67 -40.80
CA ILE A 17 -14.06 4.25 -41.67
C ILE A 17 -13.25 3.10 -42.23
N ALA A 18 -13.36 2.92 -43.55
CA ALA A 18 -12.52 2.07 -44.37
C ALA A 18 -11.63 2.96 -45.23
N CYS A 19 -10.33 2.68 -45.27
CA CYS A 19 -9.44 3.08 -46.35
C CYS A 19 -8.90 1.81 -47.02
N LEU A 20 -9.28 1.64 -48.29
CA LEU A 20 -8.76 0.65 -49.23
C LEU A 20 -7.48 1.18 -49.91
N SER A 21 -6.53 0.27 -50.13
CA SER A 21 -5.82 0.06 -51.39
C SER A 21 -5.36 -1.40 -51.41
N ALA A 22 -6.05 -2.31 -52.13
CA ALA A 22 -5.80 -2.73 -53.52
C ALA A 22 -4.33 -3.19 -53.71
N SER A 23 -3.98 -4.43 -54.08
CA SER A 23 -4.59 -5.30 -55.10
C SER A 23 -4.14 -6.78 -54.96
N LEU A 24 -5.02 -7.68 -55.42
CA LEU A 24 -5.06 -9.16 -55.51
C LEU A 24 -4.03 -9.79 -56.51
N PRO A 25 -4.06 -11.09 -56.93
CA PRO A 25 -4.88 -12.27 -56.52
C PRO A 25 -4.17 -13.67 -56.41
N VAL A 26 -4.85 -14.62 -55.70
CA VAL A 26 -5.15 -16.06 -56.04
C VAL A 26 -3.94 -17.04 -56.17
N VAL A 27 -3.92 -18.25 -55.57
CA VAL A 27 -4.53 -19.55 -56.00
C VAL A 27 -4.72 -20.53 -54.80
N TYR A 28 -5.75 -21.37 -54.97
CA TYR A 28 -6.31 -22.47 -54.17
C TYR A 28 -5.41 -23.65 -53.70
N SER A 29 -5.92 -24.34 -52.66
CA SER A 29 -6.14 -25.80 -52.55
C SER A 29 -5.21 -26.73 -51.75
N LEU A 30 -5.89 -27.46 -50.84
CA LEU A 30 -5.84 -28.89 -50.52
C LEU A 30 -4.76 -29.45 -49.57
N ALA A 31 -5.29 -29.96 -48.45
CA ALA A 31 -4.99 -31.21 -47.74
C ALA A 31 -3.67 -31.94 -48.06
N GLY A 32 -2.90 -32.22 -47.00
CA GLY A 32 -1.81 -33.17 -47.04
C GLY A 32 -1.21 -33.42 -45.67
N SER A 33 -1.59 -34.53 -45.05
CA SER A 33 -0.89 -35.16 -43.94
C SER A 33 0.54 -35.55 -44.33
N ALA A 34 1.54 -35.13 -43.56
CA ALA A 34 2.82 -35.83 -43.46
C ALA A 34 3.53 -35.47 -42.15
N SER A 35 3.84 -36.51 -41.38
CA SER A 35 4.85 -36.52 -40.32
C SER A 35 6.26 -36.29 -40.87
N LEU A 36 7.18 -35.93 -39.97
CA LEU A 36 8.67 -35.94 -39.98
C LEU A 36 9.11 -34.58 -39.37
N ASP A 37 9.98 -34.43 -38.38
CA ASP A 37 10.77 -35.33 -37.57
C ASP A 37 11.20 -34.60 -36.29
N ARG A 38 11.50 -35.37 -35.24
CA ARG A 38 12.02 -34.90 -33.96
C ARG A 38 13.49 -34.49 -34.08
N TRP A 39 13.87 -33.43 -33.37
CA TRP A 39 15.26 -33.21 -32.90
C TRP A 39 15.33 -33.54 -31.39
N PRO A 40 16.30 -34.34 -30.92
CA PRO A 40 16.40 -34.77 -29.52
C PRO A 40 17.22 -33.78 -28.68
N GLY A 41 16.81 -33.53 -27.42
CA GLY A 41 17.68 -32.78 -26.48
C GLY A 41 17.03 -32.05 -25.29
N GLN A 42 15.74 -32.21 -24.99
CA GLN A 42 15.15 -31.66 -23.76
C GLN A 42 14.60 -32.77 -22.87
N PRO A 43 14.90 -32.80 -21.55
CA PRO A 43 14.21 -33.69 -20.63
C PRO A 43 12.73 -33.32 -20.58
N PRO A 44 11.82 -34.29 -20.40
CA PRO A 44 10.39 -34.03 -20.40
C PRO A 44 10.01 -33.11 -19.23
N LEU A 45 9.23 -32.07 -19.53
CA LEU A 45 8.55 -31.27 -18.52
C LEU A 45 7.57 -32.17 -17.76
N LEU A 46 7.92 -32.50 -16.51
CA LEU A 46 6.96 -33.00 -15.53
C LEU A 46 5.96 -31.88 -15.23
N PRO A 47 4.67 -32.19 -15.02
CA PRO A 47 3.72 -31.20 -14.53
C PRO A 47 4.15 -30.80 -13.12
N LEU A 48 4.65 -29.57 -12.96
CA LEU A 48 4.78 -28.93 -11.65
C LEU A 48 3.36 -28.66 -11.15
N ALA A 49 2.80 -29.65 -10.45
CA ALA A 49 1.71 -29.42 -9.53
C ALA A 49 2.12 -28.29 -8.61
N MET A 50 1.25 -27.27 -8.50
CA MET A 50 1.36 -26.26 -7.46
C MET A 50 1.46 -27.02 -6.14
N ALA A 51 2.59 -26.89 -5.45
CA ALA A 51 2.68 -27.33 -4.08
C ALA A 51 1.77 -26.40 -3.27
N ASP A 52 0.57 -26.87 -2.96
CA ASP A 52 -0.23 -26.30 -1.89
C ASP A 52 0.65 -26.28 -0.64
N PRO A 53 0.80 -25.14 0.06
CA PRO A 53 1.54 -25.12 1.31
C PRO A 53 0.85 -26.09 2.29
N PRO A 54 1.62 -26.83 3.11
CA PRO A 54 1.05 -27.82 4.00
C PRO A 54 0.10 -27.13 4.99
N LEU A 55 -1.19 -27.47 4.90
CA LEU A 55 -2.14 -27.29 5.99
C LEU A 55 -1.71 -28.23 7.13
N ALA A 56 -0.75 -27.79 7.93
CA ALA A 56 -0.50 -28.35 9.24
C ALA A 56 -1.41 -27.61 10.23
N GLY A 57 -2.50 -28.28 10.59
CA GLY A 57 -3.20 -27.96 11.81
C GLY A 57 -2.27 -28.24 12.98
N ASP A 58 -1.88 -27.17 13.67
CA ASP A 58 -1.76 -27.12 15.12
C ASP A 58 -1.74 -25.64 15.52
N GLN A 59 -2.44 -25.33 16.60
CA GLN A 59 -2.66 -23.97 17.10
C GLN A 59 -1.33 -23.30 17.49
N LEU A 60 -0.70 -22.59 16.55
CA LEU A 60 0.31 -21.59 16.85
C LEU A 60 -0.42 -20.33 17.34
N ALA A 61 -0.59 -20.25 18.65
CA ALA A 61 -1.00 -19.03 19.33
C ALA A 61 0.04 -17.93 19.05
N TRP A 62 -0.25 -17.09 18.07
CA TRP A 62 0.50 -15.88 17.78
C TRP A 62 0.28 -14.87 18.92
N SER A 63 1.37 -14.41 19.53
CA SER A 63 1.33 -13.29 20.47
C SER A 63 1.40 -11.97 19.70
N PRO A 64 0.52 -11.00 19.98
CA PRO A 64 0.59 -9.67 19.37
C PRO A 64 1.96 -9.04 19.57
N GLY A 65 2.54 -8.51 18.51
CA GLY A 65 3.70 -7.63 18.60
C GLY A 65 3.43 -6.47 19.56
N LYS A 66 4.48 -6.01 20.25
CA LYS A 66 4.46 -5.10 21.42
C LYS A 66 3.75 -3.75 21.26
N LEU A 67 3.14 -3.44 20.12
CA LEU A 67 2.58 -2.12 19.84
C LEU A 67 1.12 -1.96 20.31
N PHE A 68 0.31 -3.03 20.37
CA PHE A 68 -1.11 -2.92 20.76
C PHE A 68 -1.61 -4.22 21.41
N GLN A 69 -2.05 -4.14 22.68
CA GLN A 69 -2.79 -5.20 23.39
C GLN A 69 -4.13 -4.63 23.88
N PRO A 70 -5.27 -5.34 23.71
CA PRO A 70 -6.55 -4.90 24.23
C PRO A 70 -6.62 -5.04 25.75
N VAL A 71 -6.92 -3.94 26.44
CA VAL A 71 -7.36 -3.98 27.84
C VAL A 71 -8.88 -4.10 27.83
N LEU A 72 -9.40 -5.29 28.15
CA LEU A 72 -10.81 -5.47 28.44
C LEU A 72 -11.10 -4.87 29.83
N ALA A 73 -11.62 -3.65 29.87
CA ALA A 73 -12.26 -3.12 31.06
C ALA A 73 -13.71 -3.63 31.10
N THR A 74 -13.96 -4.67 31.89
CA THR A 74 -15.31 -5.11 32.21
C THR A 74 -15.92 -4.17 33.25
N THR A 75 -16.92 -3.38 32.87
CA THR A 75 -18.05 -3.03 33.74
C THR A 75 -19.21 -2.52 32.89
N ASP A 76 -20.37 -3.15 33.09
CA ASP A 76 -21.68 -2.72 32.59
C ASP A 76 -21.98 -1.26 32.99
N LEU A 77 -22.32 -0.43 32.00
CA LEU A 77 -23.41 0.54 32.01
C LEU A 77 -23.50 1.20 30.63
N ALA A 78 -24.64 1.00 29.97
CA ALA A 78 -24.95 1.61 28.68
C ALA A 78 -25.08 3.14 28.81
N LEU A 79 -24.44 3.89 27.91
CA LEU A 79 -25.05 4.92 27.02
C LEU A 79 -23.97 5.79 26.33
N ALA A 80 -24.21 6.02 25.03
CA ALA A 80 -23.72 7.11 24.17
C ALA A 80 -22.22 7.17 23.78
N ASN A 81 -21.95 6.84 22.51
CA ASN A 81 -20.83 7.28 21.67
C ASN A 81 -19.46 7.40 22.33
N ASP A 82 -18.75 6.29 22.52
CA ASP A 82 -17.32 6.31 22.78
C ASP A 82 -16.60 5.23 21.96
N TRP A 83 -15.70 5.68 21.07
CA TRP A 83 -14.64 4.84 20.51
C TRP A 83 -13.63 4.55 21.63
N PRO A 84 -13.06 3.33 21.73
CA PRO A 84 -12.06 3.05 22.75
C PRO A 84 -10.80 3.91 22.54
N ILE A 85 -10.43 4.68 23.56
CA ILE A 85 -9.16 5.40 23.65
C ILE A 85 -8.06 4.37 23.96
N TRP A 86 -7.11 4.18 23.06
CA TRP A 86 -5.95 3.29 23.25
C TRP A 86 -4.84 4.03 24.01
N LEU A 87 -4.65 3.70 25.30
CA LEU A 87 -3.58 4.23 26.14
C LEU A 87 -2.33 3.34 26.08
N LEU A 88 -1.18 3.93 25.76
CA LEU A 88 0.17 3.33 25.88
C LEU A 88 0.59 3.30 27.35
N ARG A 89 1.06 2.16 27.87
CA ARG A 89 1.64 2.10 29.22
C ARG A 89 3.13 2.49 29.22
N PRO A 90 3.59 3.29 30.20
CA PRO A 90 5.00 3.46 30.52
C PRO A 90 5.43 2.39 31.53
N ASP A 91 6.27 1.45 31.12
CA ASP A 91 6.86 0.47 32.04
C ASP A 91 8.18 1.02 32.62
N SER A 92 8.06 1.83 33.67
CA SER A 92 9.12 1.98 34.70
C SER A 92 8.51 2.18 36.09
N GLY A 93 8.36 1.05 36.79
CA GLY A 93 8.26 0.90 38.24
C GLY A 93 7.62 2.02 39.08
N LEU A 94 6.33 1.89 39.39
CA LEU A 94 5.79 2.39 40.66
C LEU A 94 4.75 1.41 41.21
N ARG A 95 5.04 0.84 42.38
CA ARG A 95 4.08 0.10 43.20
C ARG A 95 3.17 1.13 43.88
N LEU A 96 1.86 1.06 43.65
CA LEU A 96 0.89 1.76 44.50
C LEU A 96 -0.03 0.75 45.16
N ALA A 97 0.01 0.76 46.50
CA ALA A 97 -0.76 -0.10 47.37
C ALA A 97 -2.25 0.28 47.35
N LEU A 98 -3.10 -0.74 47.39
CA LEU A 98 -4.55 -0.63 47.52
C LEU A 98 -4.90 -0.15 48.93
N LEU A 99 -5.56 1.00 49.06
CA LEU A 99 -6.34 1.38 50.24
C LEU A 99 -7.78 1.64 49.81
N ALA A 100 -8.69 0.83 50.34
CA ALA A 100 -10.13 0.98 50.17
C ALA A 100 -10.66 2.13 51.04
N GLY A 101 -11.62 2.90 50.53
CA GLY A 101 -12.46 3.77 51.36
C GLY A 101 -12.99 5.04 50.68
N GLN A 102 -14.25 5.00 50.24
CA GLN A 102 -15.29 6.04 50.24
C GLN A 102 -14.89 7.54 50.13
N ALA A 103 -15.34 8.21 49.06
CA ALA A 103 -16.34 9.30 49.08
C ALA A 103 -16.22 10.16 47.80
N ALA A 104 -17.30 10.19 47.02
CA ALA A 104 -17.46 10.95 45.79
C ALA A 104 -17.85 12.40 46.12
N GLU A 105 -17.14 13.36 45.50
CA GLU A 105 -17.64 14.65 44.96
C GLU A 105 -16.49 15.65 44.70
N GLY A 106 -15.28 15.44 45.24
CA GLY A 106 -14.06 16.18 44.85
C GLY A 106 -13.31 15.60 43.64
N ALA A 107 -13.78 14.48 43.08
CA ALA A 107 -13.05 13.69 42.10
C ALA A 107 -13.10 14.28 40.67
N ALA A 108 -14.16 15.00 40.29
CA ALA A 108 -14.30 15.49 38.91
C ALA A 108 -13.29 16.61 38.56
N GLU A 109 -13.04 17.54 39.49
CA GLU A 109 -12.09 18.65 39.29
C GLU A 109 -10.63 18.19 39.44
N GLY A 110 -10.37 17.26 40.36
CA GLY A 110 -9.06 16.64 40.54
C GLY A 110 -8.64 15.75 39.37
N VAL A 111 -9.60 15.02 38.76
CA VAL A 111 -9.34 14.17 37.58
C VAL A 111 -9.10 15.02 36.32
N ALA A 112 -9.82 16.13 36.14
CA ALA A 112 -9.57 17.03 35.01
C ALA A 112 -8.21 17.74 35.09
N LYS A 113 -7.82 18.18 36.30
CA LYS A 113 -6.51 18.81 36.53
C LYS A 113 -5.36 17.81 36.47
N SER A 114 -5.56 16.60 37.01
CA SER A 114 -4.60 15.49 36.91
C SER A 114 -4.45 15.00 35.47
N ALA A 115 -5.51 14.95 34.67
CA ALA A 115 -5.42 14.58 33.25
C ALA A 115 -4.68 15.64 32.43
N ALA A 116 -4.87 16.94 32.73
CA ALA A 116 -4.15 18.03 32.08
C ALA A 116 -2.67 18.09 32.49
N GLU A 117 -2.35 17.85 33.76
CA GLU A 117 -0.97 17.76 34.26
C GLU A 117 -0.27 16.47 33.77
N THR A 118 -0.99 15.34 33.67
CA THR A 118 -0.48 14.10 33.06
C THR A 118 -0.26 14.24 31.56
N ALA A 119 -1.12 14.99 30.85
CA ALA A 119 -0.92 15.30 29.43
C ALA A 119 0.28 16.25 29.23
N ALA A 120 0.49 17.21 30.14
CA ALA A 120 1.65 18.09 30.10
C ALA A 120 2.97 17.34 30.44
N ASP A 121 2.94 16.41 31.40
CA ASP A 121 4.10 15.56 31.73
C ASP A 121 4.40 14.51 30.64
N PHE A 122 3.39 14.05 29.89
CA PHE A 122 3.57 13.20 28.70
C PHE A 122 4.23 13.97 27.53
N VAL A 123 3.99 15.29 27.45
CA VAL A 123 4.66 16.19 26.50
C VAL A 123 6.09 16.52 26.95
N ALA A 124 6.36 16.55 28.25
CA ALA A 124 7.66 16.94 28.81
C ALA A 124 8.65 15.77 29.03
N GLY A 125 8.19 14.52 28.98
CA GLY A 125 8.98 13.33 29.34
C GLY A 125 9.37 12.37 28.20
N ALA A 126 9.05 12.68 26.94
CA ALA A 126 9.43 11.80 25.82
C ALA A 126 10.93 11.95 25.50
N PRO A 127 11.77 10.93 25.71
CA PRO A 127 13.13 10.97 25.19
C PRO A 127 13.07 10.96 23.66
N ASP A 128 14.01 11.68 23.06
CA ASP A 128 14.24 11.85 21.63
C ASP A 128 13.97 10.62 20.73
N SER A 129 13.56 10.92 19.49
CA SER A 129 13.56 10.11 18.24
C SER A 129 12.28 9.28 17.96
N LEU A 130 11.32 9.73 17.13
CA LEU A 130 11.40 10.12 15.71
C LEU A 130 11.72 8.97 14.73
N ALA A 131 11.11 7.77 14.87
CA ALA A 131 11.07 6.73 13.81
C ALA A 131 10.15 5.49 14.08
N MET A 132 9.17 5.48 14.99
CA MET A 132 8.51 4.25 15.50
C MET A 132 7.98 3.21 14.49
N VAL A 133 7.55 3.59 13.27
CA VAL A 133 7.04 2.61 12.28
C VAL A 133 8.17 1.80 11.63
N LEU A 134 9.34 2.41 11.40
CA LEU A 134 10.51 1.75 10.78
C LEU A 134 11.68 1.55 11.77
N ALA A 135 11.61 2.14 12.96
CA ALA A 135 12.59 1.98 14.04
C ALA A 135 12.46 0.58 14.64
N GLY A 136 13.22 -0.36 14.08
CA GLY A 136 13.20 -1.74 14.52
C GLY A 136 12.12 -2.60 13.86
N ASN A 137 11.45 -2.10 12.81
CA ASN A 137 10.45 -2.88 12.07
C ASN A 137 10.64 -2.73 10.55
N GLN A 138 10.27 -3.79 9.83
CA GLN A 138 9.99 -3.75 8.41
C GLN A 138 8.48 -3.81 8.18
N ILE A 139 8.04 -3.28 7.04
CA ILE A 139 6.67 -3.43 6.57
C ILE A 139 6.66 -4.46 5.45
N VAL A 140 5.76 -5.44 5.54
CA VAL A 140 5.42 -6.35 4.45
C VAL A 140 3.98 -6.10 4.07
N ALA A 141 3.74 -5.71 2.81
CA ALA A 141 2.45 -5.25 2.35
C ALA A 141 1.91 -6.04 1.16
N PHE A 142 0.59 -6.12 1.09
CA PHE A 142 -0.12 -6.51 -0.12
C PHE A 142 -0.68 -5.27 -0.82
N TYR A 143 -0.39 -5.15 -2.12
CA TYR A 143 -0.68 -3.98 -2.94
C TYR A 143 -1.86 -4.23 -3.87
N GLY A 144 -2.74 -3.25 -4.03
CA GLY A 144 -3.68 -3.22 -5.14
C GLY A 144 -4.93 -2.39 -4.94
N LYS A 145 -5.88 -2.54 -5.87
CA LYS A 145 -7.20 -1.90 -5.81
C LYS A 145 -8.28 -2.94 -5.45
N PRO A 146 -8.95 -2.81 -4.29
CA PRO A 146 -10.08 -3.65 -3.92
C PRO A 146 -11.13 -3.74 -5.03
N GLY A 147 -11.58 -4.97 -5.33
CA GLY A 147 -12.57 -5.24 -6.37
C GLY A 147 -12.05 -5.17 -7.82
N ALA A 148 -10.76 -4.93 -8.05
CA ALA A 148 -10.18 -4.92 -9.40
C ALA A 148 -9.04 -5.95 -9.53
N ALA A 149 -9.38 -7.19 -9.92
CA ALA A 149 -8.45 -8.32 -9.99
C ALA A 149 -7.18 -8.08 -10.85
N GLY A 150 -7.27 -7.16 -11.82
CA GLY A 150 -6.16 -6.70 -12.66
C GLY A 150 -5.19 -5.73 -12.02
N MET A 151 -5.52 -5.20 -10.86
CA MET A 151 -4.77 -4.15 -10.18
C MET A 151 -4.23 -4.64 -8.84
N GLY A 152 -3.66 -5.84 -8.82
CA GLY A 152 -2.96 -6.40 -7.67
C GLY A 152 -3.78 -7.34 -6.79
N ILE A 153 -3.09 -8.00 -5.86
CA ILE A 153 -3.63 -9.05 -4.99
C ILE A 153 -4.85 -8.60 -4.16
N LEU A 154 -4.91 -7.31 -3.77
CA LEU A 154 -6.07 -6.76 -3.05
C LEU A 154 -7.35 -6.77 -3.87
N GLY A 155 -7.25 -6.81 -5.21
CA GLY A 155 -8.40 -6.91 -6.10
C GLY A 155 -8.85 -8.34 -6.36
N ARG A 156 -8.09 -9.35 -5.92
CA ARG A 156 -8.32 -10.77 -6.21
C ARG A 156 -8.98 -11.54 -5.07
N TYR A 157 -8.81 -11.07 -3.84
CA TYR A 157 -9.22 -11.77 -2.62
C TYR A 157 -9.93 -10.81 -1.66
N SER A 158 -10.80 -11.37 -0.82
CA SER A 158 -11.39 -10.65 0.31
C SER A 158 -10.36 -10.40 1.42
N GLN A 159 -10.62 -9.46 2.33
CA GLN A 159 -9.77 -9.19 3.50
C GLN A 159 -9.53 -10.44 4.36
N ALA A 160 -10.56 -11.27 4.53
CA ALA A 160 -10.48 -12.49 5.32
C ALA A 160 -9.54 -13.53 4.69
N GLU A 161 -9.50 -13.62 3.36
CA GLU A 161 -8.58 -14.48 2.62
C GLU A 161 -7.16 -13.90 2.58
N LEU A 162 -7.04 -12.58 2.44
CA LEU A 162 -5.74 -11.88 2.41
C LEU A 162 -5.01 -11.96 3.75
N ALA A 163 -5.73 -11.96 4.87
CA ALA A 163 -5.13 -11.92 6.20
C ALA A 163 -4.15 -13.08 6.48
N PRO A 164 -4.54 -14.36 6.37
CA PRO A 164 -3.61 -15.46 6.60
C PRO A 164 -2.46 -15.49 5.59
N LEU A 165 -2.70 -15.10 4.33
CA LEU A 165 -1.67 -15.01 3.29
C LEU A 165 -0.61 -13.96 3.65
N LEU A 166 -1.05 -12.75 4.01
CA LEU A 166 -0.16 -11.65 4.36
C LEU A 166 0.63 -11.96 5.64
N ALA A 167 -0.01 -12.57 6.64
CA ALA A 167 0.68 -13.03 7.85
C ALA A 167 1.76 -14.07 7.53
N GLY A 168 1.49 -15.01 6.61
CA GLY A 168 2.47 -15.99 6.15
C GLY A 168 3.68 -15.37 5.43
N TRP A 169 3.46 -14.33 4.61
CA TRP A 169 4.57 -13.57 4.00
C TRP A 169 5.35 -12.78 5.05
N ALA A 170 4.67 -12.11 5.97
CA ALA A 170 5.32 -11.37 7.05
C ALA A 170 6.21 -12.28 7.92
N ALA A 171 5.73 -13.48 8.27
CA ALA A 171 6.50 -14.46 9.05
C ALA A 171 7.78 -14.93 8.33
N GLN A 172 7.77 -15.05 7.00
CA GLN A 172 8.97 -15.39 6.23
C GLN A 172 10.04 -14.29 6.32
N TYR A 173 9.64 -13.02 6.34
CA TYR A 173 10.55 -11.90 6.53
C TYR A 173 11.06 -11.82 7.97
N ASP A 174 10.18 -11.98 8.95
CA ASP A 174 10.50 -11.93 10.38
C ASP A 174 11.53 -13.02 10.77
N ALA A 175 11.44 -14.20 10.13
CA ALA A 175 12.41 -15.27 10.33
C ALA A 175 13.83 -14.96 9.80
N LEU A 176 13.99 -13.95 8.94
CA LEU A 176 15.21 -13.69 8.17
C LEU A 176 15.81 -12.29 8.38
N ASN A 177 15.05 -11.35 8.92
CA ASN A 177 15.43 -9.93 9.03
C ASN A 177 16.22 -9.58 10.31
N GLY A 178 16.59 -10.59 11.11
CA GLY A 178 17.45 -10.44 12.28
C GLY A 178 16.71 -9.93 13.52
N ALA A 179 17.07 -8.73 13.98
CA ALA A 179 16.48 -8.13 15.19
C ALA A 179 15.27 -7.22 14.90
N LEU A 180 14.91 -7.05 13.62
CA LEU A 180 13.77 -6.25 13.21
C LEU A 180 12.48 -7.06 13.38
N GLY A 181 11.40 -6.43 13.84
CA GLY A 181 10.06 -7.01 13.70
C GLY A 181 9.50 -6.81 12.29
N VAL A 182 8.36 -7.44 12.00
CA VAL A 182 7.58 -7.17 10.80
C VAL A 182 6.17 -6.71 11.14
N VAL A 183 5.74 -5.61 10.53
CA VAL A 183 4.37 -5.10 10.60
C VAL A 183 3.67 -5.30 9.25
N PRO A 184 2.65 -6.17 9.17
CA PRO A 184 1.88 -6.33 7.95
C PRO A 184 1.11 -5.07 7.55
N ALA A 185 0.90 -4.88 6.25
CA ALA A 185 0.11 -3.75 5.75
C ALA A 185 -0.73 -4.05 4.51
N PHE A 186 -1.83 -3.30 4.35
CA PHE A 186 -2.52 -3.19 3.07
C PHE A 186 -2.11 -1.90 2.35
N TYR A 187 -1.66 -2.02 1.10
CA TYR A 187 -1.24 -0.89 0.27
C TYR A 187 -2.28 -0.68 -0.84
N ILE A 188 -3.18 0.29 -0.63
CA ILE A 188 -4.44 0.39 -1.35
C ILE A 188 -4.42 1.55 -2.34
N ILE A 189 -4.72 1.27 -3.62
CA ILE A 189 -4.97 2.31 -4.62
C ILE A 189 -6.31 2.97 -4.32
N PHE A 190 -6.27 4.18 -3.77
CA PHE A 190 -7.46 5.00 -3.55
C PHE A 190 -7.80 5.80 -4.80
N GLY A 191 -6.86 6.57 -5.33
CA GLY A 191 -7.04 7.32 -6.59
C GLY A 191 -6.43 6.56 -7.76
N THR A 192 -7.26 6.11 -8.70
CA THR A 192 -6.82 5.39 -9.91
C THR A 192 -6.83 6.33 -11.12
N CYS A 193 -5.74 6.37 -11.88
CA CYS A 193 -5.65 7.14 -13.11
C CYS A 193 -6.42 6.43 -14.24
N TRP A 194 -7.38 7.15 -14.81
CA TRP A 194 -8.25 6.75 -15.90
C TRP A 194 -7.83 7.44 -17.20
N PRO A 195 -8.41 7.06 -18.36
CA PRO A 195 -8.16 7.76 -19.61
C PRO A 195 -8.26 9.28 -19.46
N GLU A 196 -7.43 10.01 -20.21
CA GLU A 196 -7.30 11.47 -20.14
C GLU A 196 -6.74 12.02 -18.81
N GLY A 197 -6.25 11.14 -17.93
CA GLY A 197 -5.69 11.51 -16.63
C GLY A 197 -6.75 11.84 -15.58
N GLU A 198 -8.01 11.45 -15.81
CA GLU A 198 -9.07 11.54 -14.81
C GLU A 198 -8.80 10.59 -13.63
N ILE A 199 -9.43 10.85 -12.47
CA ILE A 199 -9.25 10.02 -11.29
C ILE A 199 -10.55 9.30 -10.91
N GLY A 200 -10.49 7.97 -10.92
CA GLY A 200 -11.51 7.10 -10.34
C GLY A 200 -11.17 6.72 -8.90
N TYR A 201 -12.00 7.13 -7.95
CA TYR A 201 -11.78 6.84 -6.53
C TYR A 201 -12.38 5.50 -6.11
N THR A 202 -11.60 4.70 -5.38
CA THR A 202 -12.14 3.67 -4.49
C THR A 202 -12.99 4.36 -3.43
N SER A 203 -14.17 3.83 -3.09
CA SER A 203 -15.05 4.49 -2.12
C SER A 203 -14.34 4.65 -0.77
N ARG A 204 -14.57 5.78 -0.08
CA ARG A 204 -13.98 6.03 1.25
C ARG A 204 -14.38 4.95 2.25
N ALA A 205 -15.63 4.50 2.21
CA ALA A 205 -16.13 3.40 3.03
C ALA A 205 -15.28 2.13 2.86
N ALA A 206 -15.00 1.72 1.62
CA ALA A 206 -14.15 0.56 1.38
C ALA A 206 -12.71 0.76 1.90
N ILE A 207 -12.13 1.95 1.80
CA ILE A 207 -10.80 2.22 2.40
C ILE A 207 -10.88 2.12 3.93
N GLU A 208 -11.89 2.71 4.53
CA GLU A 208 -12.12 2.70 5.99
C GLU A 208 -12.38 1.28 6.53
N ASP A 209 -13.05 0.42 5.76
CA ASP A 209 -13.22 -0.99 6.10
C ASP A 209 -11.87 -1.72 6.18
N TYR A 210 -10.94 -1.45 5.25
CA TYR A 210 -9.57 -1.99 5.33
C TYR A 210 -8.77 -1.41 6.49
N ILE A 211 -8.95 -0.13 6.80
CA ILE A 211 -8.29 0.53 7.92
C ILE A 211 -8.73 -0.09 9.24
N ALA A 212 -10.03 -0.29 9.44
CA ALA A 212 -10.59 -0.91 10.64
C ALA A 212 -10.11 -2.37 10.78
N PHE A 213 -10.22 -3.15 9.71
CA PHE A 213 -9.77 -4.54 9.69
C PHE A 213 -8.27 -4.68 10.02
N ALA A 214 -7.43 -3.79 9.49
CA ALA A 214 -6.01 -3.75 9.78
C ALA A 214 -5.73 -3.32 11.23
N ALA A 215 -6.45 -2.31 11.74
CA ALA A 215 -6.25 -1.78 13.09
C ALA A 215 -6.48 -2.85 14.17
N GLU A 216 -7.51 -3.69 14.03
CA GLU A 216 -7.79 -4.82 14.95
C GLU A 216 -6.62 -5.80 15.10
N ARG A 217 -5.71 -5.83 14.12
CA ARG A 217 -4.57 -6.75 14.04
C ARG A 217 -3.23 -6.06 14.31
N GLY A 218 -3.24 -4.75 14.60
CA GLY A 218 -2.02 -3.95 14.70
C GLY A 218 -1.31 -3.76 13.36
N TRP A 219 -2.03 -3.86 12.24
CA TRP A 219 -1.51 -3.70 10.89
C TRP A 219 -1.68 -2.27 10.38
N LEU A 220 -0.89 -1.93 9.37
CA LEU A 220 -0.91 -0.62 8.73
C LEU A 220 -1.75 -0.62 7.46
N VAL A 221 -2.18 0.57 7.04
CA VAL A 221 -2.73 0.81 5.71
C VAL A 221 -1.96 1.94 5.05
N ILE A 222 -1.50 1.73 3.83
CA ILE A 222 -0.87 2.75 3.00
C ILE A 222 -1.86 3.10 1.90
N VAL A 223 -2.27 4.36 1.81
CA VAL A 223 -3.26 4.84 0.84
C VAL A 223 -2.55 5.55 -0.31
N ASP A 224 -2.67 5.00 -1.51
CA ASP A 224 -1.95 5.39 -2.72
C ASP A 224 -2.81 6.21 -3.69
N HIS A 225 -2.18 7.13 -4.41
CA HIS A 225 -2.84 7.97 -5.40
C HIS A 225 -2.00 8.12 -6.67
N GLN A 226 -2.60 7.73 -7.79
CA GLN A 226 -2.02 7.74 -9.14
C GLN A 226 -2.07 9.10 -9.84
N ILE A 227 -2.17 10.20 -9.08
CA ILE A 227 -2.15 11.64 -9.45
C ILE A 227 -2.96 12.12 -10.68
N GLY A 228 -2.86 11.48 -11.86
CA GLY A 228 -3.61 11.79 -13.07
C GLY A 228 -3.11 13.07 -13.71
N ARG A 229 -4.00 13.90 -14.24
CA ARG A 229 -3.64 15.23 -14.77
C ARG A 229 -3.48 16.31 -13.68
N TYR A 230 -3.88 16.02 -12.44
CA TYR A 230 -4.06 17.00 -11.34
C TYR A 230 -2.85 17.17 -10.46
N SER A 231 -2.60 18.36 -9.89
CA SER A 231 -1.42 18.65 -9.04
C SER A 231 -1.19 17.66 -7.89
N VAL A 232 0.07 17.56 -7.44
CA VAL A 232 0.40 16.80 -6.22
C VAL A 232 -0.40 17.31 -5.02
N GLU A 233 -0.58 18.63 -4.92
CA GLU A 233 -1.45 19.24 -3.90
C GLU A 233 -2.89 18.71 -3.95
N ALA A 234 -3.50 18.61 -5.14
CA ALA A 234 -4.85 18.08 -5.29
C ALA A 234 -4.94 16.59 -4.90
N ALA A 235 -3.95 15.78 -5.28
CA ALA A 235 -3.85 14.39 -4.85
C ALA A 235 -3.72 14.30 -3.32
N MET A 236 -2.83 15.09 -2.72
CA MET A 236 -2.63 15.13 -1.27
C MET A 236 -3.90 15.58 -0.55
N ALA A 237 -4.61 16.60 -1.01
CA ALA A 237 -5.86 17.05 -0.41
C ALA A 237 -6.91 15.93 -0.29
N SER A 238 -6.92 14.98 -1.24
CA SER A 238 -7.82 13.82 -1.19
C SER A 238 -7.38 12.75 -0.19
N LEU A 239 -6.06 12.61 0.02
CA LEU A 239 -5.40 11.61 0.87
C LEU A 239 -5.33 12.02 2.35
N LEU A 240 -5.00 13.28 2.63
CA LEU A 240 -4.78 13.79 3.99
C LEU A 240 -5.88 13.43 5.00
N PRO A 241 -7.19 13.46 4.66
CA PRO A 241 -8.26 13.09 5.59
C PRO A 241 -8.17 11.67 6.17
N PHE A 242 -7.46 10.75 5.53
CA PHE A 242 -7.26 9.40 6.07
C PHE A 242 -6.24 9.36 7.23
N LEU A 243 -5.43 10.40 7.42
CA LEU A 243 -4.43 10.46 8.50
C LEU A 243 -5.03 10.57 9.91
N ARG A 244 -6.33 10.87 9.99
CA ARG A 244 -7.08 10.77 11.25
C ARG A 244 -7.02 9.37 11.86
N PHE A 245 -6.77 8.35 11.04
CA PHE A 245 -6.53 6.99 11.51
C PHE A 245 -5.04 6.79 11.82
N PRO A 246 -4.68 6.33 13.02
CA PRO A 246 -3.28 6.27 13.46
C PRO A 246 -2.44 5.25 12.69
N ASN A 247 -3.07 4.20 12.16
CA ASN A 247 -2.43 3.14 11.37
C ASN A 247 -2.36 3.44 9.86
N VAL A 248 -2.66 4.68 9.44
CA VAL A 248 -2.63 5.08 8.02
C VAL A 248 -1.38 5.86 7.64
N HIS A 249 -0.81 5.51 6.49
CA HIS A 249 0.25 6.20 5.79
C HIS A 249 -0.15 6.52 4.35
N LEU A 250 0.59 7.39 3.66
CA LEU A 250 0.23 7.86 2.32
C LEU A 250 1.29 7.53 1.29
N ALA A 251 0.86 7.34 0.04
CA ALA A 251 1.75 7.12 -1.08
C ALA A 251 1.33 7.94 -2.30
N LEU A 252 2.33 8.28 -3.11
CA LEU A 252 2.16 8.91 -4.40
C LEU A 252 2.80 8.03 -5.47
N ASP A 253 2.08 7.84 -6.57
CA ASP A 253 2.59 7.13 -7.74
C ASP A 253 2.74 8.08 -8.94
N PRO A 254 3.96 8.63 -9.16
CA PRO A 254 4.22 9.56 -10.24
C PRO A 254 4.13 8.95 -11.63
N GLU A 255 4.16 7.62 -11.78
CA GLU A 255 4.02 6.95 -13.09
C GLU A 255 2.76 7.44 -13.81
N TRP A 256 1.71 7.66 -13.03
CA TRP A 256 0.38 7.97 -13.51
C TRP A 256 0.07 9.45 -13.54
N ARG A 257 1.07 10.31 -13.28
CA ARG A 257 0.97 11.76 -13.46
C ARG A 257 1.04 12.13 -14.96
N THR A 258 0.00 11.78 -15.71
CA THR A 258 -0.11 12.01 -17.16
C THR A 258 -1.58 12.11 -17.60
N THR A 259 -1.82 12.69 -18.77
CA THR A 259 -3.11 12.62 -19.49
C THR A 259 -3.20 11.41 -20.42
N GLN A 260 -2.09 10.68 -20.62
CA GLN A 260 -1.98 9.55 -21.54
C GLN A 260 -1.48 8.30 -20.80
N PRO A 261 -2.28 7.76 -19.85
CA PRO A 261 -1.89 6.57 -19.09
C PRO A 261 -1.60 5.39 -20.02
N MET A 262 -0.70 4.50 -19.60
CA MET A 262 -0.20 3.35 -20.38
C MET A 262 0.64 3.70 -21.63
N ARG A 263 0.74 4.97 -22.01
CA ARG A 263 1.55 5.45 -23.16
C ARG A 263 2.72 6.31 -22.73
N GLU A 264 2.53 7.07 -21.66
CA GLU A 264 3.52 7.94 -21.07
C GLU A 264 3.74 7.59 -19.60
N ILE A 265 4.99 7.67 -19.17
CA ILE A 265 5.37 7.65 -17.75
C ILE A 265 5.38 9.10 -17.27
N GLY A 266 4.53 9.38 -16.30
CA GLY A 266 4.43 10.67 -15.62
C GLY A 266 5.65 11.02 -14.76
N SER A 267 5.57 12.18 -14.13
CA SER A 267 6.64 12.71 -13.30
C SER A 267 6.13 13.67 -12.24
N ILE A 268 6.83 13.73 -11.11
CA ILE A 268 6.82 14.86 -10.19
C ILE A 268 8.26 15.34 -9.97
N SER A 269 8.43 16.59 -9.59
CA SER A 269 9.72 17.13 -9.17
C SER A 269 10.00 16.89 -7.69
N ALA A 270 11.27 16.98 -7.29
CA ALA A 270 11.65 17.02 -5.88
C ALA A 270 10.96 18.16 -5.11
N ALA A 271 10.73 19.31 -5.75
CA ALA A 271 10.02 20.44 -5.16
C ALA A 271 8.56 20.07 -4.83
N GLU A 272 7.85 19.42 -5.75
CA GLU A 272 6.48 18.95 -5.52
C GLU A 272 6.43 17.85 -4.45
N PHE A 273 7.41 16.95 -4.41
CA PHE A 273 7.47 15.92 -3.36
C PHE A 273 7.78 16.53 -1.99
N ASN A 274 8.68 17.51 -1.91
CA ASN A 274 8.92 18.30 -0.68
C ASN A 274 7.65 19.06 -0.26
N GLN A 275 6.88 19.60 -1.20
CA GLN A 275 5.59 20.22 -0.92
C GLN A 275 4.59 19.21 -0.35
N ALA A 276 4.51 17.98 -0.89
CA ALA A 276 3.66 16.93 -0.34
C ALA A 276 4.01 16.59 1.11
N GLN A 277 5.31 16.49 1.42
CA GLN A 277 5.78 16.29 2.80
C GLN A 277 5.33 17.44 3.72
N ALA A 278 5.48 18.69 3.28
CA ALA A 278 5.08 19.86 4.06
C ALA A 278 3.56 19.95 4.28
N LEU A 279 2.76 19.65 3.25
CA LEU A 279 1.29 19.57 3.37
C LEU A 279 0.87 18.52 4.39
N MET A 280 1.53 17.35 4.38
CA MET A 280 1.28 16.27 5.32
C MET A 280 1.65 16.65 6.76
N GLN A 281 2.83 17.26 6.96
CA GLN A 281 3.24 17.77 8.27
C GLN A 281 2.24 18.81 8.81
N ALA A 282 1.88 19.80 7.98
CA ALA A 282 0.95 20.86 8.35
C ALA A 282 -0.39 20.27 8.79
N TYR A 283 -0.93 19.31 8.02
CA TYR A 283 -2.16 18.61 8.36
C TYR A 283 -2.08 17.88 9.71
N LEU A 284 -0.99 17.16 9.96
CA LEU A 284 -0.79 16.45 11.24
C LEU A 284 -0.72 17.41 12.44
N VAL A 285 -0.12 18.59 12.27
CA VAL A 285 0.01 19.62 13.31
C VAL A 285 -1.34 20.33 13.53
N GLU A 286 -1.97 20.81 12.47
CA GLU A 286 -3.24 21.55 12.51
C GLU A 286 -4.34 20.73 13.19
N HIS A 287 -4.43 19.44 12.84
CA HIS A 287 -5.43 18.53 13.39
C HIS A 287 -5.00 17.83 14.69
N GLN A 288 -3.84 18.19 15.26
CA GLN A 288 -3.31 17.62 16.51
C GLN A 288 -3.25 16.08 16.51
N LEU A 289 -3.10 15.49 15.33
CA LEU A 289 -2.98 14.04 15.19
C LEU A 289 -1.63 13.64 15.78
N PRO A 290 -1.47 12.50 16.48
CA PRO A 290 -0.18 12.13 17.07
C PRO A 290 0.68 11.23 16.18
N GLY A 291 1.99 11.14 16.47
CA GLY A 291 2.94 10.18 15.89
C GLY A 291 3.56 10.59 14.56
N VAL A 292 4.47 9.75 14.06
CA VAL A 292 5.15 9.91 12.76
C VAL A 292 4.39 9.14 11.68
N ARG A 293 4.44 9.62 10.44
CA ARG A 293 3.78 8.98 9.28
C ARG A 293 4.74 8.83 8.11
N LEU A 294 4.57 7.77 7.33
CA LEU A 294 5.32 7.56 6.10
C LEU A 294 4.64 8.27 4.94
N LEU A 295 5.44 8.91 4.08
CA LEU A 295 5.04 9.35 2.75
C LEU A 295 5.90 8.61 1.72
N LEU A 296 5.28 7.69 0.98
CA LEU A 296 6.00 6.83 0.05
C LEU A 296 5.91 7.38 -1.38
N VAL A 297 6.96 7.20 -2.17
CA VAL A 297 6.98 7.56 -3.59
C VAL A 297 7.50 6.41 -4.43
N HIS A 298 6.72 6.05 -5.46
CA HIS A 298 7.09 5.01 -6.42
C HIS A 298 8.08 5.53 -7.46
N GLN A 299 9.09 4.72 -7.81
CA GLN A 299 10.02 5.02 -8.89
C GLN A 299 10.64 3.73 -9.47
N PHE A 300 10.42 3.50 -10.77
CA PHE A 300 11.16 2.53 -11.58
C PHE A 300 11.95 3.16 -12.72
N HIS A 301 11.63 4.42 -13.05
CA HIS A 301 12.30 5.18 -14.10
C HIS A 301 12.75 6.55 -13.55
N PRO A 302 13.97 7.03 -13.85
CA PRO A 302 14.49 8.29 -13.31
C PRO A 302 13.58 9.51 -13.51
N ARG A 303 12.84 9.53 -14.63
CA ARG A 303 11.88 10.61 -14.94
C ARG A 303 10.72 10.75 -13.94
N MET A 304 10.37 9.71 -13.20
CA MET A 304 9.20 9.72 -12.32
C MET A 304 9.37 10.69 -11.14
N LEU A 305 10.59 10.87 -10.66
CA LEU A 305 10.95 11.83 -9.63
C LEU A 305 12.18 12.62 -10.09
N THR A 306 11.96 13.79 -10.68
CA THR A 306 13.05 14.63 -11.18
C THR A 306 13.73 15.40 -10.07
N ASP A 307 14.97 15.84 -10.32
CA ASP A 307 15.75 16.62 -9.36
C ASP A 307 15.91 15.94 -8.00
N THR A 308 15.97 14.60 -8.00
CA THR A 308 15.89 13.76 -6.78
C THR A 308 16.89 14.17 -5.69
N ALA A 309 18.06 14.69 -6.07
CA ALA A 309 19.08 15.20 -5.14
C ALA A 309 18.61 16.40 -4.28
N GLN A 310 17.54 17.08 -4.70
CA GLN A 310 16.92 18.21 -3.99
C GLN A 310 15.78 17.76 -3.06
N VAL A 311 15.47 16.46 -2.97
CA VAL A 311 14.50 15.98 -1.98
C VAL A 311 15.08 16.15 -0.59
N VAL A 312 14.31 16.79 0.30
CA VAL A 312 14.72 17.08 1.68
C VAL A 312 13.79 16.35 2.65
N ALA A 313 14.34 15.46 3.45
CA ALA A 313 13.65 14.80 4.57
C ALA A 313 13.69 15.70 5.82
N ALA A 314 13.06 16.88 5.75
CA ALA A 314 13.14 17.91 6.80
C ALA A 314 11.93 17.95 7.75
N GLN A 315 10.92 17.10 7.54
CA GLN A 315 9.71 17.15 8.35
C GLN A 315 9.85 16.24 9.57
N ASP A 316 9.59 16.78 10.76
CA ASP A 316 9.73 16.02 12.02
C ASP A 316 8.79 14.81 12.08
N ARG A 317 7.59 14.92 11.48
CA ARG A 317 6.53 13.91 11.61
C ARG A 317 6.23 13.18 10.31
N VAL A 318 6.98 13.45 9.25
CA VAL A 318 6.81 12.81 7.94
C VAL A 318 8.13 12.20 7.50
N VAL A 319 8.13 10.89 7.30
CA VAL A 319 9.29 10.13 6.86
C VAL A 319 9.10 9.75 5.39
N PRO A 320 9.89 10.32 4.47
CA PRO A 320 9.82 9.94 3.07
C PRO A 320 10.45 8.55 2.84
N VAL A 321 9.77 7.71 2.06
CA VAL A 321 10.26 6.36 1.69
C VAL A 321 10.29 6.23 0.18
N HIS A 322 11.45 5.82 -0.36
CA HIS A 322 11.65 5.67 -1.79
C HIS A 322 11.44 4.21 -2.21
N ILE A 323 10.38 3.96 -2.97
CA ILE A 323 9.99 2.62 -3.42
C ILE A 323 10.57 2.32 -4.79
N ALA A 324 11.44 1.31 -4.87
CA ALA A 324 11.82 0.70 -6.13
C ALA A 324 10.65 -0.10 -6.69
N ASP A 325 10.06 0.46 -7.73
CA ASP A 325 9.00 -0.15 -8.52
C ASP A 325 9.60 -0.81 -9.78
N GLY A 326 8.81 -1.54 -10.55
CA GLY A 326 9.20 -2.10 -11.84
C GLY A 326 9.21 -3.62 -11.86
N ILE A 327 8.77 -4.18 -12.99
CA ILE A 327 8.61 -5.61 -13.20
C ILE A 327 9.86 -6.17 -13.86
N GLY A 328 10.34 -7.34 -13.43
CA GLY A 328 11.44 -8.00 -14.11
C GLY A 328 11.95 -9.25 -13.43
N ASN A 329 12.96 -9.87 -14.05
CA ASN A 329 13.72 -10.94 -13.42
C ASN A 329 14.62 -10.37 -12.29
N PRO A 330 15.17 -11.22 -11.41
CA PRO A 330 15.97 -10.77 -10.26
C PRO A 330 17.12 -9.82 -10.63
N ASP A 331 17.82 -10.03 -11.75
CA ASP A 331 18.93 -9.17 -12.17
C ASP A 331 18.45 -7.75 -12.50
N LEU A 332 17.37 -7.63 -13.26
CA LEU A 332 16.78 -6.34 -13.62
C LEU A 332 16.24 -5.62 -12.38
N LYS A 333 15.67 -6.39 -11.44
CA LYS A 333 15.17 -5.88 -10.16
C LYS A 333 16.30 -5.34 -9.28
N ARG A 334 17.41 -6.08 -9.15
CA ARG A 334 18.62 -5.63 -8.44
C ARG A 334 19.23 -4.39 -9.09
N TYR A 335 19.30 -4.37 -10.42
CA TYR A 335 19.79 -3.22 -11.18
C TYR A 335 18.93 -1.97 -10.91
N SER A 336 17.61 -2.07 -11.03
CA SER A 336 16.68 -0.97 -10.77
C SER A 336 16.80 -0.49 -9.32
N TYR A 337 16.82 -1.42 -8.36
CA TYR A 337 17.02 -1.08 -6.95
C TYR A 337 18.32 -0.33 -6.69
N GLY A 338 19.42 -0.78 -7.32
CA GLY A 338 20.72 -0.12 -7.24
C GLY A 338 20.69 1.33 -7.74
N LYS A 339 19.85 1.65 -8.74
CA LYS A 339 19.63 3.04 -9.19
C LYS A 339 18.90 3.89 -8.16
N ASN A 340 17.99 3.31 -7.38
CA ASN A 340 17.30 4.03 -6.30
C ASN A 340 18.18 4.12 -5.04
N ALA A 341 19.05 3.14 -4.81
CA ALA A 341 19.93 3.04 -3.65
C ALA A 341 20.95 4.18 -3.55
N VAL A 342 21.40 4.74 -4.69
CA VAL A 342 22.40 5.83 -4.69
C VAL A 342 21.88 7.14 -4.10
N PHE A 343 20.56 7.33 -4.00
CA PHE A 343 19.96 8.52 -3.41
C PHE A 343 19.97 8.45 -1.89
N THR A 344 21.05 8.93 -1.27
CA THR A 344 21.27 8.92 0.19
C THR A 344 20.39 9.90 0.96
N ASN A 345 19.88 10.93 0.29
CA ASN A 345 18.91 11.88 0.85
C ASN A 345 17.50 11.28 1.04
N LEU A 346 17.27 10.08 0.51
CA LEU A 346 16.08 9.25 0.73
C LEU A 346 16.51 7.90 1.32
N PRO A 347 16.98 7.85 2.58
CA PRO A 347 17.67 6.68 3.12
C PRO A 347 16.76 5.46 3.30
N TYR A 348 15.47 5.67 3.55
CA TYR A 348 14.50 4.58 3.70
C TYR A 348 14.04 4.09 2.33
N LYS A 349 14.29 2.81 2.07
CA LYS A 349 13.97 2.17 0.80
C LYS A 349 12.85 1.17 0.94
N GLY A 350 12.07 1.04 -0.12
CA GLY A 350 11.16 -0.08 -0.28
C GLY A 350 11.34 -0.77 -1.63
N PHE A 351 10.73 -1.94 -1.74
CA PHE A 351 10.89 -2.83 -2.86
C PHE A 351 9.56 -3.50 -3.18
N LYS A 352 9.04 -3.23 -4.37
CA LYS A 352 7.80 -3.81 -4.86
C LYS A 352 8.10 -5.07 -5.65
N LEU A 353 7.27 -6.10 -5.51
CA LEU A 353 7.38 -7.38 -6.19
C LEU A 353 6.04 -7.69 -6.84
N PHE A 354 6.07 -8.42 -7.96
CA PHE A 354 4.87 -8.72 -8.73
C PHE A 354 4.63 -10.22 -8.78
N PHE A 355 3.54 -10.66 -8.16
CA PHE A 355 3.12 -12.06 -8.21
C PHE A 355 2.71 -12.46 -9.63
N GLU A 356 2.75 -13.76 -9.88
CA GLU A 356 2.24 -14.33 -11.11
C GLU A 356 0.81 -13.82 -11.39
N SER A 357 0.61 -13.34 -12.62
CA SER A 357 -0.67 -12.84 -13.08
C SER A 357 -1.19 -13.73 -14.19
N ARG A 358 -2.40 -14.25 -14.02
CA ARG A 358 -3.10 -15.02 -15.07
C ARG A 358 -3.89 -14.13 -16.04
N ILE A 359 -3.72 -12.81 -15.93
CA ILE A 359 -4.44 -11.84 -16.74
C ILE A 359 -3.67 -11.63 -18.04
N ALA A 360 -4.36 -11.81 -19.17
CA ALA A 360 -3.77 -11.66 -20.49
C ALA A 360 -3.08 -10.29 -20.63
N GLY A 361 -1.80 -10.29 -21.03
CA GLY A 361 -1.00 -9.09 -21.23
C GLY A 361 -0.41 -8.46 -19.96
N ALA A 362 -0.77 -8.95 -18.76
CA ALA A 362 -0.08 -8.56 -17.54
C ALA A 362 1.35 -9.13 -17.54
N ARG A 363 2.28 -8.37 -16.94
CA ARG A 363 3.65 -8.84 -16.66
C ARG A 363 3.82 -9.02 -15.16
N TRP A 364 4.76 -9.86 -14.77
CA TRP A 364 5.13 -10.13 -13.38
C TRP A 364 6.60 -10.51 -13.29
N ASP A 365 7.10 -10.68 -12.07
CA ASP A 365 8.51 -11.01 -11.84
C ASP A 365 8.77 -12.50 -12.17
N ILE A 366 9.79 -12.78 -12.99
CA ILE A 366 10.10 -14.13 -13.46
C ILE A 366 11.61 -14.40 -13.34
N PRO A 367 12.05 -15.27 -12.40
CA PRO A 367 11.30 -15.71 -11.23
C PRO A 367 11.04 -14.56 -10.24
N LEU A 368 10.08 -14.75 -9.34
CA LEU A 368 9.89 -13.88 -8.18
C LEU A 368 11.11 -14.04 -7.25
N MET A 369 11.69 -12.92 -6.79
CA MET A 369 12.76 -12.96 -5.79
C MET A 369 12.24 -13.48 -4.45
N THR A 370 13.05 -14.31 -3.79
CA THR A 370 12.75 -14.84 -2.45
C THR A 370 12.95 -13.78 -1.36
N PRO A 371 12.33 -13.92 -0.17
CA PRO A 371 12.57 -13.01 0.95
C PRO A 371 14.06 -12.83 1.30
N ALA A 372 14.85 -13.91 1.29
CA ALA A 372 16.29 -13.85 1.54
C ALA A 372 17.04 -13.00 0.49
N GLU A 373 16.68 -13.14 -0.78
CA GLU A 373 17.28 -12.34 -1.86
C GLU A 373 16.89 -10.86 -1.82
N VAL A 374 15.69 -10.55 -1.32
CA VAL A 374 15.20 -9.18 -1.10
C VAL A 374 15.94 -8.55 0.07
N LEU A 375 16.10 -9.27 1.18
CA LEU A 375 16.82 -8.81 2.36
C LEU A 375 18.33 -8.64 2.11
N ALA A 376 18.88 -9.32 1.11
CA ALA A 376 20.27 -9.15 0.68
C ALA A 376 20.54 -7.86 -0.13
N LEU A 377 19.50 -7.13 -0.54
CA LEU A 377 19.67 -5.85 -1.24
C LEU A 377 20.34 -4.81 -0.33
N GLN A 378 21.05 -3.86 -0.95
CA GLN A 378 21.80 -2.82 -0.24
C GLN A 378 21.39 -1.41 -0.71
N PRO A 379 20.88 -0.54 0.19
CA PRO A 379 20.56 -0.83 1.59
C PRO A 379 19.41 -1.86 1.69
N MET A 380 19.23 -2.50 2.84
CA MET A 380 18.13 -3.45 3.04
C MET A 380 16.79 -2.69 2.95
N PRO A 381 15.82 -3.13 2.12
CA PRO A 381 14.52 -2.48 2.03
C PRO A 381 13.73 -2.66 3.32
N LEU A 382 13.09 -1.59 3.80
CA LEU A 382 12.26 -1.60 4.99
C LEU A 382 10.76 -1.65 4.67
N VAL A 383 10.36 -1.36 3.44
CA VAL A 383 8.97 -1.53 2.98
C VAL A 383 8.96 -2.46 1.78
N ILE A 384 8.55 -3.71 2.01
CA ILE A 384 8.39 -4.71 0.97
C ILE A 384 6.90 -4.79 0.63
N MET A 385 6.57 -4.80 -0.66
CA MET A 385 5.18 -4.95 -1.07
C MET A 385 5.03 -5.92 -2.24
N TYR A 386 3.93 -6.67 -2.26
CA TYR A 386 3.61 -7.62 -3.31
C TYR A 386 2.31 -7.23 -4.01
N GLN A 387 2.37 -7.11 -5.34
CA GLN A 387 1.23 -6.80 -6.21
C GLN A 387 0.73 -8.05 -6.93
#